data_AF-A0A819R6H2-F1
#
_entry.id   AF-A0A819R6H2-F1
#
_cell.length_a   1.000
_cell.length_b   1.000
_cell.length_c   1.000
_cell.angle_alpha   90.00
_cell.angle_beta   90.00
_cell.angle_gamma   90.00
#
_symmetry.space_group_name_H-M   'P 1'
#
loop_
_entity.id
_entity.type
_entity.pdbx_description
1 polymer ?
#
loop_
_entity_poly.entity_id
_entity_poly.type
_entity_poly.pdbx_seq_one_letter_code
_entity_poly.pdbx_strand_id
1 'polypeptide(L)'
;MAAISNNGTTKQKPRLDLDGYSYIKDRSTNEKTYWGCIKYSTHRCRSRLHTCVITNNIIKTPIKHTCKSDAISFEQQKFDERIAHRARFTQEAPDLIVTDCYKGMTDQAIARLPTRDNVKRRTRMLRQIKHVIVIPNDLNFESIPTSLTKTIRLDQFLRRDTGSVFAHNIHKLAALAFLKPDDVVKGFEALSLTLDDDDYQSIIDYFEETYIAEAYHRRIESIFQCAHPTLWVFLQKLIDEENATRAGSIQIRAGQHPKTKKNSEHFEKRLINLISNLHQDILTQINSLAHNISL
;
A
#
# COMPACT_ATOMS: atom_id res chain seq x y z
N MET A 1 -14.77 30.48 5.81
CA MET A 1 -13.48 30.53 5.10
C MET A 1 -13.62 29.76 3.80
N ALA A 2 -13.17 30.31 2.66
CA ALA A 2 -13.24 29.62 1.37
C ALA A 2 -12.22 28.47 1.33
N ALA A 3 -12.66 27.27 0.99
CA ALA A 3 -11.79 26.11 0.86
C ALA A 3 -11.46 25.91 -0.63
N ILE A 4 -10.18 25.89 -0.97
CA ILE A 4 -9.70 25.57 -2.32
C ILE A 4 -9.22 24.12 -2.29
N SER A 5 -9.91 23.25 -3.01
CA SER A 5 -9.53 21.85 -3.16
C SER A 5 -8.74 21.66 -4.45
N ASN A 6 -7.46 21.28 -4.35
CA ASN A 6 -6.65 20.86 -5.50
C ASN A 6 -6.63 19.32 -5.53
N ASN A 7 -7.59 18.71 -6.21
CA ASN A 7 -7.61 17.26 -6.37
C ASN A 7 -6.68 16.84 -7.50
N GLY A 8 -5.47 16.39 -7.12
CA GLY A 8 -4.45 15.84 -8.01
C GLY A 8 -4.90 14.55 -8.68
N THR A 9 -5.59 14.67 -9.81
CA THR A 9 -5.61 13.71 -10.92
C THR A 9 -5.62 14.51 -12.22
N THR A 10 -4.91 14.01 -13.22
CA THR A 10 -4.38 14.72 -14.41
C THR A 10 -5.38 15.37 -15.37
N LYS A 11 -6.67 15.56 -15.02
CA LYS A 11 -7.67 16.18 -15.90
C LYS A 11 -8.72 17.08 -15.24
N GLN A 12 -8.69 17.38 -13.94
CA GLN A 12 -9.70 18.27 -13.33
C GLN A 12 -9.16 19.68 -13.05
N LYS A 13 -9.90 20.68 -13.55
CA LYS A 13 -9.63 22.10 -13.26
C LYS A 13 -9.82 22.38 -11.76
N PRO A 14 -9.03 23.28 -11.14
CA PRO A 14 -9.16 23.63 -9.73
C PRO A 14 -10.59 24.06 -9.38
N ARG A 15 -11.02 23.73 -8.16
CA ARG A 15 -12.38 24.01 -7.65
C ARG A 15 -12.32 24.79 -6.34
N LEU A 16 -13.28 25.70 -6.16
CA LEU A 16 -13.44 26.52 -4.96
C LEU A 16 -14.90 26.46 -4.52
N ASP A 17 -15.12 26.20 -3.23
CA ASP A 17 -16.47 26.12 -2.65
C ASP A 17 -16.73 27.30 -1.69
N LEU A 18 -17.89 27.95 -1.86
CA LEU A 18 -18.32 29.10 -1.06
C LEU A 18 -19.85 29.11 -0.92
N ASP A 19 -20.35 29.23 0.31
CA ASP A 19 -21.77 29.36 0.66
C ASP A 19 -22.69 28.27 0.05
N GLY A 20 -22.18 27.04 -0.06
CA GLY A 20 -22.92 25.89 -0.63
C GLY A 20 -22.95 25.86 -2.17
N TYR A 21 -22.16 26.72 -2.82
CA TYR A 21 -21.96 26.74 -4.27
C TYR A 21 -20.52 26.41 -4.63
N SER A 22 -20.36 25.75 -5.77
CA SER A 22 -19.06 25.36 -6.30
C SER A 22 -18.67 26.13 -7.55
N TYR A 23 -17.41 26.49 -7.63
CA TYR A 23 -16.83 27.26 -8.71
C TYR A 23 -15.60 26.55 -9.29
N ILE A 24 -15.42 26.64 -10.60
CA ILE A 24 -14.26 26.13 -11.32
C ILE A 24 -13.39 27.30 -11.76
N LYS A 25 -12.07 27.13 -11.70
CA LYS A 25 -11.12 28.11 -12.21
C LYS A 25 -11.35 28.35 -13.71
N ASP A 26 -11.69 29.58 -14.05
CA ASP A 26 -11.87 30.06 -15.43
C ASP A 26 -10.51 30.48 -15.99
N ARG A 27 -9.88 31.48 -15.36
CA ARG A 27 -8.57 32.03 -15.72
C ARG A 27 -7.85 32.62 -14.50
N SER A 28 -6.55 32.88 -14.60
CA SER A 28 -5.78 33.62 -13.59
C SER A 28 -4.89 34.69 -14.25
N THR A 29 -4.76 35.83 -13.59
CA THR A 29 -3.73 36.86 -13.86
C THR A 29 -2.65 36.78 -12.77
N ASN A 30 -1.66 37.68 -12.79
CA ASN A 30 -0.62 37.74 -11.75
C ASN A 30 -1.20 38.11 -10.36
N GLU A 31 -2.31 38.85 -10.34
CA GLU A 31 -2.91 39.34 -9.09
C GLU A 31 -4.15 38.55 -8.65
N LYS A 32 -4.97 38.09 -9.61
CA LYS A 32 -6.33 37.58 -9.34
C LYS A 32 -6.62 36.29 -10.08
N THR A 33 -7.31 35.37 -9.40
CA THR A 33 -7.91 34.18 -10.03
C THR A 33 -9.40 34.38 -10.19
N TYR A 34 -9.90 34.07 -11.38
CA TYR A 34 -11.30 34.18 -11.77
C TYR A 34 -11.95 32.81 -11.71
N TRP A 35 -13.08 32.74 -11.03
CA TRP A 35 -13.82 31.50 -10.80
C TRP A 35 -15.26 31.66 -11.30
N GLY A 36 -15.75 30.68 -12.05
CA GLY A 36 -17.12 30.63 -12.56
C GLY A 36 -17.92 29.48 -11.94
N CYS A 37 -19.22 29.68 -11.72
CA CYS A 37 -20.08 28.63 -11.18
C CYS A 37 -20.05 27.37 -12.06
N ILE A 38 -19.92 26.20 -11.44
CA ILE A 38 -19.92 24.90 -12.15
C ILE A 38 -21.22 24.67 -12.93
N LYS A 39 -22.33 25.23 -12.46
CA LYS A 39 -23.67 25.14 -13.08
C LYS A 39 -23.89 26.17 -14.21
N TYR A 40 -22.84 26.85 -14.69
CA TYR A 40 -22.96 27.74 -15.86
C TYR A 40 -23.43 26.99 -17.11
N SER A 41 -22.87 25.82 -17.39
CA SER A 41 -23.23 25.06 -18.59
C SER A 41 -24.66 24.51 -18.54
N THR A 42 -25.10 24.02 -17.38
CA THR A 42 -26.41 23.36 -17.21
C THR A 42 -27.55 24.32 -16.90
N HIS A 43 -27.32 25.34 -16.08
CA HIS A 43 -28.36 26.29 -15.61
C HIS A 43 -28.10 27.73 -16.05
N ARG A 44 -27.13 27.97 -16.94
CA ARG A 44 -26.73 29.32 -17.38
C ARG A 44 -26.43 30.26 -16.20
N CYS A 45 -25.98 29.73 -15.07
CA CYS A 45 -25.68 30.51 -13.87
C CYS A 45 -24.42 31.36 -14.07
N ARG A 46 -24.59 32.68 -14.10
CA ARG A 46 -23.52 33.67 -14.38
C ARG A 46 -22.75 34.11 -13.12
N SER A 47 -22.95 33.44 -11.99
CA SER A 47 -22.23 33.76 -10.75
C SER A 47 -20.73 33.52 -10.94
N ARG A 48 -19.95 34.55 -10.61
CA ARG A 48 -18.49 34.57 -10.69
C ARG A 48 -17.92 35.22 -9.44
N LEU A 49 -16.79 34.70 -8.96
CA LEU A 49 -16.03 35.26 -7.85
C LEU A 49 -14.56 35.37 -8.21
N HIS A 50 -13.85 36.28 -7.55
CA HIS A 50 -12.41 36.45 -7.75
C HIS A 50 -11.67 36.27 -6.43
N THR A 51 -10.55 35.57 -6.46
CA THR A 51 -9.62 35.46 -5.32
C THR A 51 -8.27 36.09 -5.63
N CYS A 52 -7.57 36.54 -4.60
CA CYS A 52 -6.17 36.94 -4.71
C CYS A 52 -5.30 35.72 -5.00
N VAL A 53 -4.34 35.82 -5.92
CA VAL A 53 -3.43 34.70 -6.24
C VAL A 53 -2.53 34.37 -5.06
N ILE A 54 -2.09 35.38 -4.31
CA ILE A 54 -1.12 35.22 -3.21
C ILE A 54 -1.82 34.75 -1.93
N THR A 55 -2.89 35.44 -1.54
CA THR A 55 -3.55 35.19 -0.25
C THR A 55 -4.76 34.27 -0.34
N ASN A 56 -5.24 33.95 -1.54
CA ASN A 56 -6.49 33.22 -1.79
C ASN A 56 -7.75 33.87 -1.17
N ASN A 57 -7.64 35.07 -0.62
CA ASN A 57 -8.77 35.81 -0.07
C ASN A 57 -9.72 36.26 -1.19
N ILE A 58 -11.01 36.31 -0.88
CA ILE A 58 -12.05 36.75 -1.81
C ILE A 58 -11.88 38.25 -2.05
N ILE A 59 -11.56 38.63 -3.28
CA ILE A 59 -11.47 40.03 -3.72
C ILE A 59 -12.83 40.52 -4.21
N LYS A 60 -13.57 39.65 -4.92
CA LYS A 60 -14.91 39.95 -5.42
C LYS A 60 -15.88 38.86 -5.01
N THR A 61 -16.88 39.25 -4.24
CA THR A 61 -17.97 38.38 -3.82
C THR A 61 -18.83 37.96 -5.01
N PRO A 62 -19.39 36.74 -4.98
CA PRO A 62 -20.21 36.24 -6.06
C PRO A 62 -21.52 37.02 -6.21
N ILE A 63 -21.95 37.21 -7.45
CA ILE A 63 -23.30 37.68 -7.77
C ILE A 63 -24.31 36.60 -7.36
N LYS A 64 -25.54 37.02 -7.03
CA LYS A 64 -26.67 36.15 -6.71
C LYS A 64 -26.80 35.02 -7.74
N HIS A 65 -26.87 33.78 -7.26
CA HIS A 65 -27.03 32.60 -8.09
C HIS A 65 -28.45 32.51 -8.65
N THR A 66 -28.55 32.06 -9.90
CA THR A 66 -29.82 31.63 -10.51
C THR A 66 -30.05 30.12 -10.35
N CYS A 67 -29.02 29.37 -9.93
CA CYS A 67 -29.10 27.94 -9.66
C CYS A 67 -29.29 27.67 -8.16
N LYS A 68 -29.85 26.50 -7.82
CA LYS A 68 -29.90 26.02 -6.42
C LYS A 68 -28.54 25.50 -5.97
N SER A 69 -28.18 25.78 -4.72
CA SER A 69 -27.05 25.14 -4.04
C SER A 69 -27.27 23.62 -3.97
N ASP A 70 -26.19 22.86 -4.05
CA ASP A 70 -26.22 21.39 -3.99
C ASP A 70 -25.54 20.92 -2.71
N ALA A 71 -26.25 21.07 -1.59
CA ALA A 71 -25.75 20.70 -0.28
C ALA A 71 -25.34 19.22 -0.23
N ILE A 72 -26.06 18.36 -0.97
CA ILE A 72 -25.79 16.93 -1.02
C ILE A 72 -24.46 16.66 -1.73
N SER A 73 -24.24 17.22 -2.92
CA SER A 73 -22.95 17.05 -3.61
C SER A 73 -21.77 17.63 -2.81
N PHE A 74 -22.00 18.69 -2.05
CA PHE A 74 -20.98 19.26 -1.18
C PHE A 74 -20.62 18.34 0.00
N GLU A 75 -21.60 17.71 0.65
CA GLU A 75 -21.35 16.70 1.69
C GLU A 75 -20.57 15.49 1.13
N GLN A 76 -20.92 15.01 -0.06
CA GLN A 76 -20.21 13.92 -0.72
C GLN A 76 -18.75 14.28 -1.03
N GLN A 77 -18.49 15.50 -1.47
CA GLN A 77 -17.13 15.97 -1.74
C GLN A 77 -16.30 16.03 -0.46
N LYS A 78 -16.86 16.58 0.62
CA LYS A 78 -16.19 16.59 1.94
C LYS A 78 -15.88 15.18 2.44
N PHE A 79 -16.80 14.24 2.22
CA PHE A 79 -16.58 12.83 2.54
C PHE A 79 -15.37 12.28 1.77
N ASP A 80 -15.35 12.47 0.45
CA ASP A 80 -14.28 12.02 -0.42
C ASP A 80 -12.90 12.64 -0.08
N GLU A 81 -12.88 13.93 0.25
CA GLU A 81 -11.68 14.65 0.69
C GLU A 81 -11.18 14.11 2.05
N ARG A 82 -12.06 13.88 3.02
CA ARG A 82 -11.70 13.28 4.32
C ARG A 82 -11.15 11.86 4.14
N ILE A 83 -11.81 11.03 3.32
CA ILE A 83 -11.34 9.67 3.00
C ILE A 83 -9.94 9.75 2.37
N ALA A 84 -9.75 10.59 1.36
CA ALA A 84 -8.47 10.71 0.66
C ALA A 84 -7.37 11.24 1.58
N HIS A 85 -7.67 12.24 2.41
CA HIS A 85 -6.73 12.78 3.38
C HIS A 85 -6.29 11.71 4.39
N ARG A 86 -7.24 11.07 5.09
CA ARG A 86 -6.91 10.04 6.08
C ARG A 86 -6.22 8.84 5.47
N ALA A 87 -6.65 8.40 4.28
CA ALA A 87 -5.98 7.33 3.56
C ALA A 87 -4.49 7.64 3.33
N ARG A 88 -4.16 8.88 2.95
CA ARG A 88 -2.79 9.28 2.59
C ARG A 88 -1.89 9.63 3.78
N PHE A 89 -2.47 10.11 4.88
CA PHE A 89 -1.71 10.71 5.97
C PHE A 89 -1.85 10.00 7.33
N THR A 90 -2.66 8.94 7.42
CA THR A 90 -2.86 8.20 8.67
C THR A 90 -2.73 6.68 8.48
N GLN A 91 -2.43 5.96 9.57
CA GLN A 91 -2.28 4.49 9.60
C GLN A 91 -3.52 3.73 10.10
N GLU A 92 -4.64 4.43 10.30
CA GLU A 92 -5.88 3.83 10.81
C GLU A 92 -6.41 2.70 9.90
N ALA A 93 -7.09 1.69 10.43
CA ALA A 93 -7.70 0.67 9.57
C ALA A 93 -8.73 1.30 8.58
N PRO A 94 -8.83 0.83 7.32
CA PRO A 94 -9.80 1.38 6.35
C PRO A 94 -11.25 1.35 6.84
N ASP A 95 -11.62 0.34 7.63
CA ASP A 95 -12.96 0.25 8.22
C ASP A 95 -13.23 1.39 9.21
N LEU A 96 -12.23 1.74 10.02
CA LEU A 96 -12.32 2.83 11.00
C LEU A 96 -12.44 4.19 10.30
N ILE A 97 -11.62 4.43 9.27
CA ILE A 97 -11.67 5.65 8.45
C ILE A 97 -13.06 5.82 7.85
N VAL A 98 -13.57 4.77 7.19
CA VAL A 98 -14.86 4.81 6.50
C VAL A 98 -16.00 5.06 7.48
N THR A 99 -16.03 4.31 8.58
CA THR A 99 -17.09 4.42 9.60
C THR A 99 -17.14 5.82 10.21
N ASP A 100 -15.98 6.40 10.52
CA ASP A 100 -15.91 7.73 11.11
C ASP A 100 -16.21 8.86 10.11
N CYS A 101 -15.92 8.67 8.82
CA CYS A 101 -16.31 9.61 7.77
C CYS A 101 -17.83 9.65 7.54
N TYR A 102 -18.56 8.56 7.79
CA TYR A 102 -20.03 8.55 7.75
C TYR A 102 -20.68 9.27 8.93
N LYS A 103 -19.97 9.43 10.07
CA LYS A 103 -20.52 10.14 11.23
C LYS A 103 -20.81 11.60 10.89
N GLY A 104 -22.05 12.04 11.15
CA GLY A 104 -22.50 13.41 10.93
C GLY A 104 -22.91 13.72 9.48
N MET A 105 -22.99 12.72 8.59
CA MET A 105 -23.60 12.87 7.28
C MET A 105 -25.12 12.77 7.35
N THR A 106 -25.81 13.43 6.42
CA THR A 106 -27.26 13.30 6.26
C THR A 106 -27.63 12.01 5.54
N ASP A 107 -28.78 11.41 5.87
CA ASP A 107 -29.28 10.18 5.22
C ASP A 107 -29.41 10.35 3.70
N GLN A 108 -29.80 11.55 3.25
CA GLN A 108 -29.91 11.89 1.83
C GLN A 108 -28.56 11.88 1.11
N ALA A 109 -27.48 12.31 1.78
CA ALA A 109 -26.13 12.26 1.23
C ALA A 109 -25.59 10.82 1.23
N ILE A 110 -25.83 10.07 2.30
CA ILE A 110 -25.45 8.64 2.41
C ILE A 110 -26.10 7.83 1.29
N ALA A 111 -27.38 8.07 0.98
CA ALA A 111 -28.12 7.37 -0.07
C ALA A 111 -27.51 7.53 -1.48
N ARG A 112 -26.72 8.60 -1.71
CA ARG A 112 -26.06 8.84 -2.99
C ARG A 112 -24.59 8.42 -3.03
N LEU A 113 -24.03 7.96 -1.91
CA LEU A 113 -22.63 7.51 -1.84
C LEU A 113 -22.46 6.10 -2.43
N PRO A 114 -21.24 5.73 -2.85
CA PRO A 114 -20.91 4.35 -3.19
C PRO A 114 -21.12 3.41 -1.99
N THR A 115 -21.24 2.11 -2.27
CA THR A 115 -21.31 1.09 -1.22
C THR A 115 -20.07 1.14 -0.32
N ARG A 116 -20.25 0.77 0.96
CA ARG A 116 -19.19 0.77 1.99
C ARG A 116 -17.93 0.02 1.53
N ASP A 117 -18.10 -1.10 0.82
CA ASP A 117 -16.97 -1.89 0.31
C ASP A 117 -16.22 -1.20 -0.85
N ASN A 118 -16.93 -0.49 -1.72
CA ASN A 118 -16.30 0.32 -2.77
C ASN A 118 -15.48 1.46 -2.16
N VAL A 119 -15.99 2.11 -1.11
CA VAL A 119 -15.23 3.14 -0.38
C VAL A 119 -13.99 2.52 0.28
N LYS A 120 -14.11 1.38 0.97
CA LYS A 120 -12.94 0.68 1.55
C LYS A 120 -11.90 0.31 0.50
N ARG A 121 -12.32 -0.21 -0.65
CA ARG A 121 -11.42 -0.54 -1.77
C ARG A 121 -10.68 0.70 -2.25
N ARG A 122 -11.39 1.82 -2.44
CA ARG A 122 -10.80 3.11 -2.81
C ARG A 122 -9.81 3.61 -1.75
N THR A 123 -10.12 3.50 -0.46
CA THR A 123 -9.19 3.86 0.64
C THR A 123 -7.88 3.07 0.55
N ARG A 124 -7.95 1.75 0.30
CA ARG A 124 -6.76 0.90 0.11
C ARG A 124 -5.96 1.30 -1.13
N MET A 125 -6.62 1.58 -2.25
CA MET A 125 -5.95 2.06 -3.46
C MET A 125 -5.25 3.41 -3.25
N LEU A 126 -5.90 4.35 -2.56
CA LEU A 126 -5.32 5.68 -2.28
C LEU A 126 -4.07 5.59 -1.39
N ARG A 127 -3.96 4.57 -0.54
CA ARG A 127 -2.74 4.25 0.22
C ARG A 127 -1.60 3.76 -0.67
N GLN A 128 -1.92 2.93 -1.66
CA GLN A 128 -0.94 2.40 -2.60
C GLN A 128 -0.38 3.49 -3.53
N ILE A 129 -1.18 4.50 -3.89
CA ILE A 129 -0.76 5.62 -4.76
C ILE A 129 0.36 6.48 -4.15
N LYS A 130 0.57 6.46 -2.82
CA LYS A 130 1.73 7.13 -2.21
C LYS A 130 3.05 6.39 -2.49
N HIS A 131 2.98 5.13 -2.91
CA HIS A 131 4.10 4.30 -3.33
C HIS A 131 3.99 4.00 -4.84
N VAL A 132 4.09 5.02 -5.69
CA VAL A 132 4.41 4.77 -7.11
C VAL A 132 5.91 4.51 -7.21
N ILE A 133 6.33 3.38 -6.66
CA ILE A 133 7.47 2.64 -7.19
C ILE A 133 6.83 1.72 -8.22
N VAL A 134 7.25 1.80 -9.48
CA VAL A 134 6.92 0.76 -10.45
C VAL A 134 7.55 -0.51 -9.88
N ILE A 135 6.73 -1.42 -9.37
CA ILE A 135 7.17 -2.76 -8.98
C ILE A 135 7.16 -3.56 -10.29
N PRO A 136 8.32 -3.94 -10.84
CA PRO A 136 8.40 -4.88 -11.95
C PRO A 136 7.67 -6.16 -11.55
N ASN A 137 6.83 -6.66 -12.45
CA ASN A 137 6.06 -7.88 -12.24
C ASN A 137 6.89 -9.16 -12.52
N ASP A 138 8.19 -9.02 -12.76
CA ASP A 138 9.10 -10.10 -13.09
C ASP A 138 10.21 -10.20 -12.03
N LEU A 139 10.58 -11.43 -11.66
CA LEU A 139 11.61 -11.75 -10.66
C LEU A 139 13.05 -11.41 -11.11
N ASN A 140 13.24 -10.99 -12.36
CA ASN A 140 14.55 -10.55 -12.89
C ASN A 140 14.79 -9.06 -12.58
N PHE A 141 15.12 -8.77 -11.33
CA PHE A 141 15.78 -7.53 -10.96
C PHE A 141 17.30 -7.72 -11.08
N GLU A 142 17.85 -7.48 -12.27
CA GLU A 142 19.32 -7.50 -12.44
C GLU A 142 20.00 -6.25 -11.85
N SER A 143 19.28 -5.15 -11.60
CA SER A 143 19.80 -4.03 -10.80
C SER A 143 18.68 -3.12 -10.29
N ILE A 144 18.73 -2.75 -9.01
CA ILE A 144 17.89 -1.70 -8.44
C ILE A 144 18.49 -0.35 -8.87
N PRO A 145 17.72 0.56 -9.50
CA PRO A 145 18.22 1.88 -9.89
C PRO A 145 18.86 2.63 -8.71
N THR A 146 20.00 3.26 -8.92
CA THR A 146 20.78 3.93 -7.85
C THR A 146 20.02 5.05 -7.14
N SER A 147 19.02 5.64 -7.82
CA SER A 147 18.08 6.62 -7.26
C SER A 147 17.12 6.03 -6.22
N LEU A 148 16.93 4.72 -6.22
CA LEU A 148 16.09 3.98 -5.27
C LEU A 148 16.92 3.29 -4.18
N THR A 149 18.24 3.21 -4.34
CA THR A 149 19.15 2.66 -3.33
C THR A 149 19.65 3.71 -2.34
N LYS A 150 19.45 5.00 -2.64
CA LYS A 150 19.93 6.14 -1.83
C LYS A 150 18.78 7.07 -1.43
N THR A 151 18.89 7.64 -0.23
CA THR A 151 18.00 8.70 0.27
C THR A 151 18.26 10.02 -0.45
N ILE A 152 17.39 11.02 -0.22
CA ILE A 152 17.56 12.40 -0.71
C ILE A 152 18.88 13.03 -0.21
N ARG A 153 19.42 12.54 0.91
CA ARG A 153 20.72 12.97 1.46
C ARG A 153 21.91 12.17 0.92
N LEU A 154 21.68 11.30 -0.07
CA LEU A 154 22.65 10.37 -0.64
C LEU A 154 23.09 9.25 0.31
N ASP A 155 22.55 9.18 1.52
CA ASP A 155 22.75 8.05 2.43
C ASP A 155 22.13 6.79 1.84
N GLN A 156 22.75 5.63 2.03
CA GLN A 156 22.22 4.37 1.55
C GLN A 156 20.91 4.04 2.28
N PHE A 157 19.81 3.92 1.52
CA PHE A 157 18.46 3.69 2.05
C PHE A 157 18.18 2.21 2.24
N LEU A 158 18.61 1.38 1.29
CA LEU A 158 18.62 -0.07 1.44
C LEU A 158 19.74 -0.44 2.41
N ARG A 159 19.39 -1.01 3.57
CA ARG A 159 20.38 -1.46 4.57
C ARG A 159 21.38 -2.45 4.00
N ARG A 160 20.95 -3.33 3.09
CA ARG A 160 21.77 -4.14 2.19
C ARG A 160 21.10 -4.25 0.81
N ASP A 161 21.91 -4.19 -0.23
CA ASP A 161 21.54 -4.64 -1.57
C ASP A 161 22.13 -6.04 -1.75
N THR A 162 21.35 -7.07 -1.44
CA THR A 162 21.84 -8.44 -1.49
C THR A 162 21.96 -8.95 -2.94
N GLY A 163 21.39 -8.24 -3.92
CA GLY A 163 21.44 -8.61 -5.32
C GLY A 163 20.71 -9.92 -5.67
N SER A 164 20.65 -10.22 -6.96
CA SER A 164 20.00 -11.41 -7.52
C SER A 164 20.71 -12.71 -7.12
N VAL A 165 22.02 -12.68 -6.93
CA VAL A 165 22.86 -13.84 -6.57
C VAL A 165 22.50 -14.36 -5.18
N PHE A 166 22.34 -13.47 -4.20
CA PHE A 166 21.96 -13.84 -2.85
C PHE A 166 20.56 -14.47 -2.79
N ALA A 167 19.56 -13.83 -3.40
CA ALA A 167 18.20 -14.35 -3.43
C ALA A 167 18.15 -15.73 -4.09
N HIS A 168 18.91 -15.91 -5.17
CA HIS A 168 19.06 -17.21 -5.81
C HIS A 168 19.73 -18.24 -4.89
N ASN A 169 20.77 -17.88 -4.13
CA ASN A 169 21.41 -18.75 -3.16
C ASN A 169 20.46 -19.18 -2.02
N ILE A 170 19.62 -18.28 -1.51
CA ILE A 170 18.56 -18.62 -0.54
C ILE A 170 17.56 -19.63 -1.14
N HIS A 171 17.16 -19.44 -2.40
CA HIS A 171 16.27 -20.38 -3.07
C HIS A 171 16.91 -21.75 -3.32
N LYS A 172 18.23 -21.82 -3.55
CA LYS A 172 18.95 -23.10 -3.65
C LYS A 172 18.91 -23.89 -2.34
N LEU A 173 19.02 -23.22 -1.19
CA LEU A 173 18.88 -23.88 0.11
C LEU A 173 17.46 -24.45 0.29
N ALA A 174 16.43 -23.69 -0.07
CA ALA A 174 15.05 -24.18 -0.04
C ALA A 174 14.80 -25.32 -1.04
N ALA A 175 15.50 -25.32 -2.18
CA ALA A 175 15.39 -26.36 -3.20
C ALA A 175 15.84 -27.75 -2.73
N LEU A 176 16.74 -27.83 -1.74
CA LEU A 176 17.19 -29.10 -1.16
C LEU A 176 16.04 -29.94 -0.59
N ALA A 177 15.00 -29.29 -0.06
CA ALA A 177 13.83 -29.98 0.49
C ALA A 177 13.02 -30.75 -0.57
N PHE A 178 13.24 -30.48 -1.85
CA PHE A 178 12.55 -31.11 -2.98
C PHE A 178 13.40 -32.17 -3.71
N LEU A 179 14.63 -32.41 -3.25
CA LEU A 179 15.44 -33.53 -3.73
C LEU A 179 14.94 -34.85 -3.12
N LYS A 180 15.30 -35.96 -3.76
CA LYS A 180 15.11 -37.29 -3.16
C LYS A 180 15.94 -37.38 -1.88
N PRO A 181 15.46 -38.08 -0.83
CA PRO A 181 16.17 -38.20 0.45
C PRO A 181 17.65 -38.60 0.31
N ASP A 182 17.95 -39.54 -0.60
CA ASP A 182 19.31 -40.05 -0.83
C ASP A 182 20.24 -39.03 -1.50
N ASP A 183 19.68 -38.01 -2.16
CA ASP A 183 20.42 -36.99 -2.90
C ASP A 183 20.50 -35.65 -2.14
N VAL A 184 19.75 -35.49 -1.03
CA VAL A 184 19.78 -34.26 -0.21
C VAL A 184 21.18 -33.97 0.31
N VAL A 185 21.87 -34.99 0.85
CA VAL A 185 23.22 -34.84 1.41
C VAL A 185 24.21 -34.44 0.32
N LYS A 186 24.17 -35.12 -0.84
CA LYS A 186 25.03 -34.81 -1.99
C LYS A 186 24.77 -33.41 -2.53
N GLY A 187 23.50 -33.00 -2.59
CA GLY A 187 23.10 -31.67 -3.02
C GLY A 187 23.56 -30.59 -2.05
N PHE A 188 23.48 -30.85 -0.74
CA PHE A 188 23.98 -29.93 0.28
C PHE A 188 25.50 -29.76 0.21
N GLU A 189 26.26 -30.85 0.10
CA GLU A 189 27.72 -30.80 -0.05
C GLU A 189 28.13 -30.05 -1.34
N ALA A 190 27.45 -30.33 -2.45
CA ALA A 190 27.70 -29.64 -3.71
C ALA A 190 27.40 -28.13 -3.62
N LEU A 191 26.35 -27.72 -2.92
CA LEU A 191 26.07 -26.31 -2.66
C LEU A 191 27.10 -25.68 -1.73
N SER A 192 27.51 -26.39 -0.68
CA SER A 192 28.45 -25.89 0.31
C SER A 192 29.81 -25.53 -0.30
N LEU A 193 30.21 -26.24 -1.36
CA LEU A 193 31.44 -25.98 -2.12
C LEU A 193 31.34 -24.79 -3.09
N THR A 194 30.13 -24.28 -3.33
CA THR A 194 29.87 -23.18 -4.28
C THR A 194 29.56 -21.85 -3.60
N LEU A 195 29.37 -21.84 -2.29
CA LEU A 195 29.10 -20.65 -1.49
C LEU A 195 30.37 -20.26 -0.74
N ASP A 196 30.76 -18.99 -0.83
CA ASP A 196 31.92 -18.46 -0.12
C ASP A 196 31.53 -18.04 1.32
N ASP A 197 32.50 -17.91 2.23
CA ASP A 197 32.26 -17.54 3.65
C ASP A 197 31.49 -16.21 3.80
N ASP A 198 31.74 -15.24 2.91
CA ASP A 198 31.03 -13.97 2.87
C ASP A 198 29.53 -14.14 2.52
N ASP A 199 29.19 -15.13 1.67
CA ASP A 199 27.80 -15.44 1.32
C ASP A 199 27.06 -16.01 2.54
N TYR A 200 27.69 -16.88 3.34
CA TYR A 200 27.05 -17.44 4.54
C TYR A 200 26.69 -16.37 5.56
N GLN A 201 27.62 -15.46 5.85
CA GLN A 201 27.35 -14.42 6.83
C GLN A 201 26.24 -13.47 6.35
N SER A 202 26.21 -13.17 5.04
CA SER A 202 25.13 -12.39 4.45
C SER A 202 23.77 -13.07 4.59
N ILE A 203 23.71 -14.41 4.49
CA ILE A 203 22.49 -15.21 4.60
C ILE A 203 21.97 -15.19 6.03
N ILE A 204 22.87 -15.41 7.00
CA ILE A 204 22.54 -15.40 8.43
C ILE A 204 22.00 -14.02 8.84
N ASP A 205 22.73 -12.95 8.49
CA ASP A 205 22.33 -11.59 8.83
C ASP A 205 20.97 -11.21 8.21
N TYR A 206 20.71 -11.65 6.97
CA TYR A 206 19.41 -11.45 6.32
C TYR A 206 18.27 -12.13 7.07
N PHE A 207 18.45 -13.39 7.49
CA PHE A 207 17.41 -14.12 8.22
C PHE A 207 17.11 -13.48 9.57
N GLU A 208 18.13 -13.06 10.30
CA GLU A 208 17.95 -12.36 11.59
C GLU A 208 17.21 -11.03 11.42
N GLU A 209 17.61 -10.20 10.46
CA GLU A 209 16.99 -8.89 10.28
C GLU A 209 15.61 -8.98 9.61
N THR A 210 15.45 -9.78 8.56
CA THR A 210 14.23 -9.79 7.73
C THR A 210 13.15 -10.69 8.32
N TYR A 211 13.52 -11.91 8.72
CA TYR A 211 12.54 -12.88 9.19
C TYR A 211 12.22 -12.71 10.68
N ILE A 212 13.20 -12.33 11.50
CA ILE A 212 12.95 -12.15 12.93
C ILE A 212 12.54 -10.71 13.22
N ALA A 213 13.33 -9.71 12.82
CA ALA A 213 13.06 -8.32 13.22
C ALA A 213 11.95 -7.65 12.39
N GLU A 214 11.96 -7.73 11.05
CA GLU A 214 10.92 -7.08 10.24
C GLU A 214 9.55 -7.76 10.34
N ALA A 215 9.49 -9.09 10.40
CA ALA A 215 8.22 -9.79 10.59
C ALA A 215 7.56 -9.38 11.91
N TYR A 216 8.37 -9.28 12.97
CA TYR A 216 7.92 -8.79 14.27
C TYR A 216 7.45 -7.33 14.19
N HIS A 217 8.18 -6.45 13.48
CA HIS A 217 7.75 -5.07 13.25
C HIS A 217 6.41 -4.97 12.49
N ARG A 218 6.23 -5.70 11.39
CA ARG A 218 4.97 -5.69 10.61
C ARG A 218 3.80 -6.19 11.46
N ARG A 219 4.05 -7.19 12.30
CA ARG A 219 3.06 -7.71 13.24
C ARG A 219 2.70 -6.67 14.30
N ILE A 220 3.70 -6.03 14.92
CA ILE A 220 3.54 -4.92 15.86
C ILE A 220 2.75 -3.77 15.24
N GLU A 221 3.12 -3.29 14.06
CA GLU A 221 2.41 -2.21 13.37
C GLU A 221 0.93 -2.57 13.14
N SER A 222 0.66 -3.81 12.75
CA SER A 222 -0.71 -4.31 12.56
C SER A 222 -1.52 -4.37 13.88
N ILE A 223 -0.87 -4.64 15.00
CA ILE A 223 -1.51 -4.73 16.33
C ILE A 223 -1.86 -3.34 16.85
N PHE A 224 -0.88 -2.43 16.81
CA PHE A 224 -1.02 -1.10 17.41
C PHE A 224 -1.84 -0.15 16.54
N GLN A 225 -1.70 -0.19 15.21
CA GLN A 225 -2.42 0.68 14.25
C GLN A 225 -2.35 2.19 14.57
N CYS A 226 -1.34 2.60 15.32
CA CYS A 226 -1.10 3.97 15.74
C CYS A 226 0.40 4.23 15.87
N ALA A 227 0.83 5.47 15.62
CA ALA A 227 2.25 5.83 15.68
C ALA A 227 2.80 5.92 17.11
N HIS A 228 1.97 6.36 18.07
CA HIS A 228 2.40 6.62 19.45
C HIS A 228 1.33 6.13 20.45
N PRO A 229 1.31 4.83 20.79
CA PRO A 229 0.43 4.33 21.84
C PRO A 229 0.89 4.85 23.21
N THR A 230 -0.07 5.10 24.11
CA THR A 230 0.26 5.29 25.53
C THR A 230 0.75 3.97 26.12
N LEU A 231 1.53 4.02 27.21
CA LEU A 231 2.06 2.81 27.86
C LEU A 231 0.95 1.78 28.17
N TRP A 232 -0.22 2.25 28.61
CA TRP A 232 -1.34 1.36 28.95
C TRP A 232 -1.93 0.67 27.71
N VAL A 233 -2.17 1.43 26.63
CA VAL A 233 -2.62 0.86 25.35
C VAL A 233 -1.56 -0.09 24.78
N PHE A 234 -0.28 0.24 24.97
CA PHE A 234 0.82 -0.61 24.54
C PHE A 234 0.78 -1.98 25.22
N LEU A 235 0.71 -1.99 26.56
CA LEU A 235 0.65 -3.23 27.35
C LEU A 235 -0.60 -4.06 27.05
N GLN A 236 -1.78 -3.42 26.96
CA GLN A 236 -3.02 -4.12 26.68
C GLN A 236 -2.97 -4.86 25.34
N LYS A 237 -2.43 -4.20 24.30
CA LYS A 237 -2.30 -4.76 22.96
C LYS A 237 -1.31 -5.94 22.90
N LEU A 238 -0.26 -5.94 23.71
CA LEU A 238 0.65 -7.09 23.82
C LEU A 238 -0.02 -8.29 24.48
N ILE A 239 -0.81 -8.05 25.53
CA ILE A 239 -1.59 -9.12 26.19
C ILE A 239 -2.57 -9.75 25.20
N ASP A 240 -3.29 -8.92 24.43
CA ASP A 240 -4.23 -9.39 23.41
C ASP A 240 -3.52 -10.23 22.33
N GLU A 241 -2.32 -9.83 21.92
CA GLU A 241 -1.51 -10.55 20.94
C GLU A 241 -1.00 -11.91 21.46
N GLU A 242 -0.54 -11.95 22.70
CA GLU A 242 -0.10 -13.20 23.35
C GLU A 242 -1.29 -14.19 23.44
N ASN A 243 -2.46 -13.69 23.84
CA ASN A 243 -3.70 -14.47 23.87
C ASN A 243 -4.04 -15.06 22.48
N ALA A 244 -3.94 -14.26 21.42
CA ALA A 244 -4.21 -14.71 20.05
C ALA A 244 -3.21 -15.77 19.56
N THR A 245 -1.92 -15.55 19.83
CA THR A 245 -0.84 -16.48 19.46
C THR A 245 -0.99 -17.83 20.18
N ARG A 246 -1.31 -17.78 21.47
CA ARG A 246 -1.60 -18.97 22.29
C ARG A 246 -2.84 -19.71 21.79
N ALA A 247 -3.92 -19.01 21.44
CA ALA A 247 -5.10 -19.64 20.85
C ALA A 247 -4.78 -20.39 19.55
N GLY A 248 -4.01 -19.78 18.65
CA GLY A 248 -3.55 -20.43 17.42
C GLY A 248 -2.73 -21.70 17.69
N SER A 249 -1.82 -21.63 18.66
CA SER A 249 -1.00 -22.79 19.08
C SER A 249 -1.85 -23.95 19.62
N ILE A 250 -2.88 -23.64 20.40
CA ILE A 250 -3.82 -24.64 20.93
C ILE A 250 -4.65 -25.27 19.79
N GLN A 251 -5.14 -24.47 18.85
CA GLN A 251 -5.89 -24.95 17.69
C GLN A 251 -5.06 -25.91 16.83
N ILE A 252 -3.79 -25.58 16.58
CA ILE A 252 -2.85 -26.45 15.85
C ILE A 252 -2.65 -27.76 16.62
N ARG A 253 -2.43 -27.70 17.94
CA ARG A 253 -2.30 -28.90 18.79
C ARG A 253 -3.56 -29.76 18.81
N ALA A 254 -4.74 -29.13 18.66
CA ALA A 254 -6.03 -29.82 18.54
C ALA A 254 -6.32 -30.37 17.13
N GLY A 255 -5.35 -30.29 16.20
CA GLY A 255 -5.48 -30.81 14.83
C GLY A 255 -6.23 -29.90 13.86
N GLN A 256 -6.52 -28.65 14.23
CA GLN A 256 -7.07 -27.67 13.30
C GLN A 256 -5.95 -27.06 12.45
N HIS A 257 -6.02 -27.24 11.13
CA HIS A 257 -5.06 -26.67 10.19
C HIS A 257 -5.62 -25.39 9.53
N PRO A 258 -4.78 -24.36 9.29
CA PRO A 258 -5.19 -23.16 8.58
C PRO A 258 -5.57 -23.47 7.12
N LYS A 259 -6.56 -22.75 6.58
CA LYS A 259 -7.02 -22.92 5.19
C LYS A 259 -5.94 -22.47 4.19
N THR A 260 -5.58 -23.32 3.25
CA THR A 260 -4.63 -23.01 2.16
C THR A 260 -5.25 -22.04 1.12
N LYS A 261 -4.42 -21.17 0.51
CA LYS A 261 -4.86 -20.18 -0.49
C LYS A 261 -4.67 -20.72 -1.92
N LYS A 262 -5.57 -20.34 -2.84
CA LYS A 262 -5.62 -20.78 -4.26
C LYS A 262 -4.33 -20.61 -5.09
N ASN A 263 -3.44 -19.68 -4.76
CA ASN A 263 -2.20 -19.45 -5.54
C ASN A 263 -1.19 -20.61 -5.45
N SER A 264 -1.33 -21.51 -4.48
CA SER A 264 -0.43 -22.66 -4.29
C SER A 264 -0.58 -23.75 -5.38
N GLU A 265 -1.73 -23.85 -6.05
CA GLU A 265 -2.00 -24.94 -7.00
C GLU A 265 -1.14 -24.87 -8.29
N HIS A 266 -0.92 -23.67 -8.83
CA HIS A 266 -0.09 -23.49 -10.03
C HIS A 266 1.40 -23.69 -9.74
N PHE A 267 1.83 -23.38 -8.51
CA PHE A 267 3.19 -23.65 -8.05
C PHE A 267 3.41 -25.17 -7.90
N GLU A 268 2.49 -25.88 -7.26
CA GLU A 268 2.55 -27.34 -7.10
C GLU A 268 2.67 -28.07 -8.44
N LYS A 269 1.89 -27.67 -9.45
CA LYS A 269 1.95 -28.29 -10.79
C LYS A 269 3.33 -28.14 -11.46
N ARG A 270 3.99 -26.99 -11.31
CA ARG A 270 5.34 -26.77 -11.86
C ARG A 270 6.38 -27.61 -11.13
N LEU A 271 6.27 -27.67 -9.80
CA LEU A 271 7.20 -28.39 -8.95
C LEU A 271 7.10 -29.90 -9.15
N ILE A 272 5.90 -30.44 -9.29
CA ILE A 272 5.67 -31.87 -9.64
C ILE A 272 6.32 -32.21 -10.98
N ASN A 273 6.22 -31.33 -11.99
CA ASN A 273 6.84 -31.56 -13.29
C ASN A 273 8.38 -31.62 -13.20
N LEU A 274 9.01 -30.72 -12.42
CA LEU A 274 10.46 -30.68 -12.21
C LEU A 274 10.99 -31.89 -11.42
N ILE A 275 10.21 -32.39 -10.46
CA ILE A 275 10.57 -33.61 -9.71
C ILE A 275 10.39 -34.86 -10.59
N SER A 276 9.40 -34.84 -11.49
CA SER A 276 9.13 -35.96 -12.40
C SER A 276 10.18 -36.07 -13.52
N ASN A 277 10.79 -34.94 -13.90
CA ASN A 277 11.79 -34.86 -14.97
C ASN A 277 13.13 -34.35 -14.41
N LEU A 278 13.90 -35.25 -13.80
CA LEU A 278 15.17 -34.91 -13.16
C LEU A 278 16.27 -34.60 -14.17
N HIS A 279 17.03 -33.55 -13.91
CA HIS A 279 18.29 -33.25 -14.58
C HIS A 279 19.37 -34.29 -14.21
N GLN A 280 20.33 -34.51 -15.13
CA GLN A 280 21.45 -35.42 -14.90
C GLN A 280 22.41 -34.94 -13.79
N ASP A 281 22.56 -33.63 -13.65
CA ASP A 281 23.41 -33.00 -12.65
C ASP A 281 22.57 -32.42 -11.49
N ILE A 282 23.00 -32.70 -10.26
CA ILE A 282 22.31 -32.31 -9.03
C ILE A 282 22.31 -30.79 -8.86
N LEU A 283 23.41 -30.10 -9.21
CA LEU A 283 23.47 -28.63 -9.14
C LEU A 283 22.52 -27.99 -10.13
N THR A 284 22.46 -28.51 -11.35
CA THR A 284 21.48 -28.08 -12.36
C THR A 284 20.05 -28.30 -11.89
N GLN A 285 19.76 -29.44 -11.24
CA GLN A 285 18.47 -29.71 -10.62
C GLN A 285 18.13 -28.66 -9.54
N ILE A 286 19.06 -28.40 -8.62
CA ILE A 286 18.89 -27.43 -7.53
C ILE A 286 18.65 -26.02 -8.09
N ASN A 287 19.41 -25.59 -9.11
CA ASN A 287 19.23 -24.29 -9.76
C ASN A 287 17.85 -24.16 -10.43
N SER A 288 17.40 -25.22 -11.12
CA SER A 288 16.08 -25.23 -11.77
C SER A 288 14.94 -25.13 -10.76
N LEU A 289 15.06 -25.82 -9.62
CA LEU A 289 14.12 -25.77 -8.50
C LEU A 289 14.15 -24.38 -7.85
N ALA A 290 15.34 -23.82 -7.60
CA ALA A 290 15.53 -22.51 -7.00
C ALA A 290 14.86 -21.39 -7.81
N HIS A 291 14.93 -21.44 -9.15
CA HIS A 291 14.22 -20.47 -10.01
C HIS A 291 12.69 -20.57 -9.95
N ASN A 292 12.13 -21.69 -9.51
CA ASN A 292 10.70 -21.90 -9.45
C ASN A 292 10.10 -21.66 -8.05
N ILE A 293 10.95 -21.59 -7.02
CA ILE A 293 10.57 -21.25 -5.64
C ILE A 293 10.36 -19.73 -5.54
N SER A 294 9.23 -19.31 -4.99
CA SER A 294 9.02 -17.94 -4.49
C SER A 294 8.79 -18.02 -2.98
N LEU A 295 9.74 -17.52 -2.20
CA LEU A 295 9.59 -17.35 -0.74
C LEU A 295 8.77 -16.11 -0.39
#